data_AF-A0A8S1HQG4-F1
#
_entry.id   AF-A0A8S1HQG4-F1
#
_cell.length_a   1.000
_cell.length_b   1.000
_cell.length_c   1.000
_cell.angle_alpha   90.00
_cell.angle_beta   90.00
_cell.angle_gamma   90.00
#
_symmetry.space_group_name_H-M   'P 1'
#
loop_
_entity.id
_entity.type
_entity.pdbx_description
1 polymer ?
#
loop_
_entity_poly.entity_id
_entity_poly.type
_entity_poly.pdbx_seq_one_letter_code
_entity_poly.pdbx_strand_id
1 'polypeptide(L)'
;MWCKTKEDYSEQQIMLFYVALFLLAGFLAYFIKCLIESGFFVKVQPVVLTPPKYLGQELLVYYKIHLGDYSHSKEYLRRARELLPGGATTFAIFYDDPKIVAPYSLRCAVGAVIGADGETVYEEFFTQRFDRRGYGKGVTRAVTASQANSHEILSSVVLNKKTYPALRDFIRENELDASIAAEFHSESDITIEFPLDSASEFFLKDHVETCVLTNH
;
A
#
# COMPACT_ATOMS: atom_id res chain seq x y z
N MET A 1 64.20 2.66 -2.65
CA MET A 1 63.25 2.98 -3.74
C MET A 1 62.77 1.67 -4.33
N TRP A 2 61.59 1.20 -3.94
CA TRP A 2 61.06 -0.09 -4.41
C TRP A 2 60.35 0.11 -5.75
N CYS A 3 60.85 -0.53 -6.81
CA CYS A 3 60.22 -0.51 -8.12
C CYS A 3 59.29 -1.72 -8.24
N LYS A 4 57.97 -1.49 -8.27
CA LYS A 4 57.00 -2.56 -8.54
C LYS A 4 57.22 -3.10 -9.96
N THR A 5 57.36 -4.41 -10.10
CA THR A 5 57.48 -5.07 -11.40
C THR A 5 56.12 -5.20 -12.08
N LYS A 6 56.11 -5.45 -13.39
CA LYS A 6 54.88 -5.57 -14.17
C LYS A 6 54.01 -6.76 -13.73
N GLU A 7 54.62 -7.80 -13.15
CA GLU A 7 53.92 -8.96 -12.56
C GLU A 7 53.15 -8.59 -11.29
N ASP A 8 53.75 -7.81 -10.38
CA ASP A 8 53.10 -7.33 -9.15
C ASP A 8 51.82 -6.52 -9.48
N TYR A 9 51.87 -5.67 -10.51
CA TYR A 9 50.65 -5.01 -11.03
C TYR A 9 49.62 -5.98 -11.62
N SER A 10 50.05 -7.09 -12.23
CA SER A 10 49.16 -8.11 -12.79
C SER A 10 48.46 -8.92 -11.68
N GLU A 11 49.19 -9.36 -10.66
CA GLU A 11 48.61 -10.06 -9.51
C GLU A 11 47.65 -9.16 -8.73
N GLN A 12 47.98 -7.87 -8.54
CA GLN A 12 47.06 -6.91 -7.93
C GLN A 12 45.77 -6.72 -8.74
N GLN A 13 45.83 -6.70 -10.08
CA GLN A 13 44.63 -6.64 -10.93
C GLN A 13 43.80 -7.92 -10.86
N ILE A 14 44.43 -9.10 -10.84
CA ILE A 14 43.75 -10.39 -10.71
C ILE A 14 43.03 -10.51 -9.36
N MET A 15 43.70 -10.11 -8.26
CA MET A 15 43.10 -10.09 -6.92
C MET A 15 41.92 -9.11 -6.83
N LEU A 16 42.04 -7.90 -7.40
CA LEU A 16 40.93 -6.94 -7.47
C LEU A 16 39.74 -7.48 -8.28
N PHE A 17 39.99 -8.20 -9.37
CA PHE A 17 38.92 -8.84 -10.16
C PHE A 17 38.16 -9.90 -9.34
N TYR A 18 38.87 -10.79 -8.62
CA TYR A 18 38.21 -11.79 -7.77
C TYR A 18 37.45 -11.17 -6.59
N VAL A 19 37.96 -10.10 -5.98
CA VAL A 19 37.24 -9.34 -4.93
C VAL A 19 35.97 -8.70 -5.51
N ALA A 20 36.05 -8.07 -6.68
CA ALA A 20 34.88 -7.49 -7.35
C ALA A 20 33.83 -8.55 -7.72
N LEU A 21 34.25 -9.73 -8.19
CA LEU A 21 33.37 -10.86 -8.50
C LEU A 21 32.69 -11.41 -7.25
N PHE A 22 33.41 -11.55 -6.14
CA PHE A 22 32.84 -11.96 -4.85
C PHE A 22 31.81 -10.97 -4.31
N LEU A 23 32.11 -9.66 -4.36
CA LEU A 23 31.18 -8.61 -3.97
C LEU A 23 29.92 -8.58 -4.87
N LEU A 24 30.08 -8.77 -6.18
CA LEU A 24 28.97 -8.87 -7.13
C LEU A 24 28.09 -10.10 -6.85
N ALA A 25 28.68 -11.25 -6.54
CA ALA A 25 27.95 -12.46 -6.18
C ALA A 25 27.17 -12.29 -4.85
N GLY A 26 27.79 -11.67 -3.84
CA GLY A 26 27.13 -11.34 -2.57
C GLY A 26 25.97 -10.35 -2.74
N PHE A 27 26.15 -9.30 -3.53
CA PHE A 27 25.08 -8.36 -3.89
C PHE A 27 23.93 -9.05 -4.64
N LEU A 28 24.25 -9.91 -5.62
CA LEU A 28 23.23 -10.64 -6.39
C LEU A 28 22.44 -11.61 -5.50
N ALA A 29 23.11 -12.34 -4.60
CA ALA A 29 22.45 -13.22 -3.64
C ALA A 29 21.52 -12.45 -2.68
N TYR A 30 21.95 -11.30 -2.17
CA TYR A 30 21.11 -10.41 -1.36
C TYR A 30 19.91 -9.87 -2.16
N PHE A 31 20.12 -9.41 -3.39
CA PHE A 31 19.04 -8.91 -4.25
C PHE A 31 18.00 -9.99 -4.60
N ILE A 32 18.45 -11.21 -4.90
CA ILE A 32 17.56 -12.37 -5.11
C ILE A 32 16.75 -12.67 -3.84
N LYS A 33 17.37 -12.62 -2.66
CA LYS A 33 16.65 -12.77 -1.38
C LYS A 33 15.55 -11.72 -1.23
N CYS A 34 15.83 -10.44 -1.48
CA CYS A 34 14.85 -9.36 -1.42
C CYS A 34 13.70 -9.54 -2.42
N LEU A 35 13.94 -10.08 -3.62
CA LEU A 35 12.88 -10.42 -4.58
C LEU A 35 11.98 -11.56 -4.10
N ILE A 36 12.53 -12.54 -3.39
CA ILE A 36 11.76 -13.64 -2.79
C ILE A 36 10.94 -13.10 -1.59
N GLU A 37 11.57 -12.37 -0.68
CA GLU A 37 10.93 -11.81 0.52
C GLU A 37 9.86 -10.76 0.21
N SER A 38 9.96 -10.05 -0.92
CA SER A 38 8.91 -9.13 -1.41
C SER A 38 7.77 -9.81 -2.19
N GLY A 39 7.79 -11.14 -2.30
CA GLY A 39 6.78 -11.89 -3.02
C GLY A 39 6.78 -11.64 -4.54
N PHE A 40 7.88 -11.13 -5.11
CA PHE A 40 7.95 -10.76 -6.53
C PHE A 40 7.60 -11.92 -7.48
N PHE A 41 7.94 -13.15 -7.08
CA PHE A 41 7.62 -14.36 -7.84
C PHE A 41 6.25 -14.97 -7.52
N VAL A 42 5.58 -14.55 -6.44
CA VAL A 42 4.26 -15.06 -6.05
C VAL A 42 3.20 -14.60 -7.05
N LYS A 43 2.30 -15.50 -7.47
CA LYS A 43 1.12 -15.13 -8.26
C LYS A 43 0.06 -14.56 -7.31
N VAL A 44 -0.30 -13.29 -7.50
CA VAL A 44 -1.45 -12.68 -6.84
C VAL A 44 -2.72 -13.40 -7.31
N GLN A 45 -3.58 -13.76 -6.37
CA GLN A 45 -4.86 -14.41 -6.62
C GLN A 45 -5.95 -13.57 -5.95
N PRO A 46 -6.66 -12.71 -6.71
CA PRO A 46 -7.87 -12.07 -6.25
C PRO A 46 -8.93 -13.10 -5.83
N VAL A 47 -9.62 -12.83 -4.74
CA VAL A 47 -10.73 -13.64 -4.23
C VAL A 47 -11.84 -12.74 -3.73
N VAL A 48 -13.10 -13.16 -3.86
CA VAL A 48 -14.21 -12.50 -3.17
C VAL A 48 -14.26 -13.06 -1.75
N LEU A 49 -14.06 -12.20 -0.75
CA LEU A 49 -14.18 -12.57 0.67
C LEU A 49 -15.54 -12.15 1.22
N THR A 50 -16.01 -12.90 2.23
CA THR A 50 -17.34 -12.73 2.84
C THR A 50 -17.32 -13.30 4.27
N PRO A 51 -17.05 -12.49 5.32
CA PRO A 51 -16.64 -11.07 5.26
C PRO A 51 -15.17 -10.89 4.80
N PRO A 52 -14.79 -9.68 4.35
CA PRO A 52 -13.40 -9.31 4.05
C PRO A 52 -12.56 -8.98 5.31
N LYS A 53 -11.22 -8.92 5.17
CA LYS A 53 -10.26 -8.93 6.30
C LYS A 53 -10.31 -7.66 7.15
N TYR A 54 -10.43 -6.50 6.52
CA TYR A 54 -10.44 -5.21 7.20
C TYR A 54 -11.80 -4.55 7.12
N LEU A 55 -12.40 -4.53 5.92
CA LEU A 55 -13.70 -3.91 5.72
C LEU A 55 -14.86 -4.71 6.33
N GLY A 56 -14.65 -5.95 6.78
CA GLY A 56 -15.71 -6.86 7.26
C GLY A 56 -16.16 -6.66 8.72
N GLN A 57 -15.52 -5.74 9.44
CA GLN A 57 -15.60 -5.54 10.89
C GLN A 57 -15.76 -4.04 11.21
N GLU A 58 -16.21 -3.66 12.41
CA GLU A 58 -16.39 -2.24 12.75
C GLU A 58 -15.03 -1.59 13.06
N LEU A 59 -14.43 -0.93 12.06
CA LEU A 59 -13.13 -0.27 12.22
C LEU A 59 -13.28 1.14 12.83
N LEU A 60 -12.63 1.37 13.95
CA LEU A 60 -12.39 2.71 14.47
C LEU A 60 -11.11 3.27 13.85
N VAL A 61 -11.22 4.42 13.16
CA VAL A 61 -10.13 5.02 12.41
C VAL A 61 -9.91 6.49 12.73
N TYR A 62 -8.68 6.91 12.44
CA TYR A 62 -8.29 8.30 12.30
C TYR A 62 -7.84 8.52 10.85
N TYR A 63 -8.42 9.50 10.15
CA TYR A 63 -8.13 9.78 8.74
C TYR A 63 -7.85 11.26 8.47
N LYS A 64 -7.29 11.54 7.30
CA LYS A 64 -7.27 12.86 6.69
C LYS A 64 -7.60 12.73 5.21
N ILE A 65 -8.44 13.63 4.68
CA ILE A 65 -8.71 13.72 3.25
C ILE A 65 -7.58 14.50 2.57
N HIS A 66 -7.12 13.97 1.44
CA HIS A 66 -6.11 14.53 0.57
C HIS A 66 -6.68 14.70 -0.84
N LEU A 67 -6.34 15.83 -1.47
CA LEU A 67 -6.61 16.16 -2.87
C LEU A 67 -5.29 16.18 -3.63
N GLY A 68 -5.27 15.62 -4.83
CA GLY A 68 -4.09 15.57 -5.71
C GLY A 68 -3.58 14.16 -5.99
N ASP A 69 -2.48 14.09 -6.73
CA ASP A 69 -2.00 12.86 -7.34
C ASP A 69 -1.69 11.76 -6.31
N TYR A 70 -2.23 10.57 -6.55
CA TYR A 70 -1.99 9.36 -5.76
C TYR A 70 -0.52 8.93 -5.74
N SER A 71 0.35 9.46 -6.61
CA SER A 71 1.80 9.30 -6.47
C SER A 71 2.34 9.77 -5.11
N HIS A 72 1.64 10.69 -4.43
CA HIS A 72 1.96 11.15 -3.07
C HIS A 72 1.33 10.32 -1.94
N SER A 73 0.45 9.35 -2.23
CA SER A 73 -0.31 8.60 -1.20
C SER A 73 0.60 7.91 -0.18
N LYS A 74 1.71 7.33 -0.66
CA LYS A 74 2.76 6.73 0.18
C LYS A 74 3.37 7.70 1.17
N GLU A 75 3.55 8.96 0.78
CA GLU A 75 4.16 9.94 1.70
C GLU A 75 3.18 10.27 2.82
N TYR A 76 1.89 10.34 2.52
CA TYR A 76 0.84 10.49 3.52
C TYR A 76 0.76 9.25 4.44
N LEU A 77 0.85 8.03 3.88
CA LEU A 77 0.91 6.77 4.63
C LEU A 77 2.15 6.69 5.54
N ARG A 78 3.33 7.05 5.04
CA ARG A 78 4.58 7.10 5.82
C ARG A 78 4.45 8.10 6.96
N ARG A 79 4.00 9.32 6.68
CA ARG A 79 3.77 10.37 7.70
C ARG A 79 2.71 9.95 8.73
N ALA A 80 1.70 9.17 8.35
CA ALA A 80 0.73 8.60 9.27
C ALA A 80 1.37 7.52 10.16
N ARG A 81 2.16 6.60 9.60
CA ARG A 81 2.89 5.56 10.35
C ARG A 81 3.94 6.16 11.30
N GLU A 82 4.59 7.25 10.93
CA GLU A 82 5.55 8.00 11.78
C GLU A 82 4.91 8.66 13.01
N LEU A 83 3.58 8.80 13.05
CA LEU A 83 2.83 9.34 14.19
C LEU A 83 2.29 8.25 15.14
N LEU A 84 2.60 6.97 14.89
CA LEU A 84 1.98 5.82 15.55
C LEU A 84 3.01 4.88 16.19
N PRO A 85 2.63 4.08 17.19
CA PRO A 85 3.47 3.00 17.69
C PRO A 85 3.69 1.91 16.62
N GLY A 86 4.73 1.10 16.81
CA GLY A 86 5.00 -0.09 15.99
C GLY A 86 3.82 -1.07 15.98
N GLY A 87 3.69 -1.85 14.91
CA GLY A 87 2.55 -2.72 14.63
C GLY A 87 1.35 -2.03 13.98
N ALA A 88 1.24 -0.69 14.03
CA ALA A 88 0.05 0.02 13.57
C ALA A 88 -0.25 -0.19 12.07
N THR A 89 -1.51 -0.55 11.76
CA THR A 89 -2.00 -0.68 10.38
C THR A 89 -2.42 0.70 9.87
N THR A 90 -1.77 1.16 8.81
CA THR A 90 -2.16 2.37 8.06
C THR A 90 -3.04 1.99 6.88
N PHE A 91 -3.87 2.91 6.39
CA PHE A 91 -4.72 2.67 5.23
C PHE A 91 -4.83 3.89 4.32
N ALA A 92 -5.15 3.64 3.05
CA ALA A 92 -5.53 4.65 2.07
C ALA A 92 -6.79 4.18 1.33
N ILE A 93 -7.85 5.00 1.32
CA ILE A 93 -9.03 4.80 0.47
C ILE A 93 -8.95 5.75 -0.72
N PHE A 94 -9.11 5.22 -1.92
CA PHE A 94 -9.07 5.93 -3.18
C PHE A 94 -10.47 5.97 -3.79
N TYR A 95 -11.00 7.17 -4.03
CA TYR A 95 -12.39 7.41 -4.43
C TYR A 95 -12.60 7.64 -5.93
N ASP A 96 -11.52 7.83 -6.69
CA ASP A 96 -11.55 8.24 -8.09
C ASP A 96 -10.60 7.35 -8.92
N ASP A 97 -10.98 6.96 -10.15
CA ASP A 97 -10.05 6.24 -11.05
C ASP A 97 -9.00 7.24 -11.61
N PRO A 98 -7.69 7.04 -11.35
CA PRO A 98 -6.62 7.91 -11.86
C PRO A 98 -6.44 7.86 -13.39
N LYS A 99 -7.20 7.03 -14.12
CA LYS A 99 -7.31 7.06 -15.58
C LYS A 99 -8.40 7.98 -16.10
N ILE A 100 -9.39 8.33 -15.27
CA ILE A 100 -10.61 9.06 -15.65
C ILE A 100 -10.58 10.47 -15.07
N VAL A 101 -10.23 10.60 -13.79
CA VAL A 101 -10.18 11.88 -13.08
C VAL A 101 -8.77 12.48 -13.17
N ALA A 102 -8.71 13.80 -13.42
CA ALA A 102 -7.43 14.51 -13.58
C ALA A 102 -6.61 14.48 -12.28
N PRO A 103 -5.25 14.37 -12.32
CA PRO A 103 -4.44 14.13 -11.13
C PRO A 103 -4.62 15.12 -9.98
N TYR A 104 -4.90 16.40 -10.27
CA TYR A 104 -5.13 17.44 -9.25
C TYR A 104 -6.53 17.37 -8.58
N SER A 105 -7.46 16.59 -9.15
CA SER A 105 -8.84 16.40 -8.64
C SER A 105 -9.05 15.05 -7.96
N LEU A 106 -8.05 14.16 -7.97
CA LEU A 106 -8.12 12.86 -7.32
C LEU A 106 -8.26 13.02 -5.80
N ARG A 107 -9.17 12.27 -5.18
CA ARG A 107 -9.41 12.26 -3.73
C ARG A 107 -8.97 10.94 -3.12
N CYS A 108 -8.25 11.01 -2.01
CA CYS A 108 -8.02 9.85 -1.14
C CYS A 108 -8.15 10.23 0.34
N ALA A 109 -8.58 9.29 1.16
CA ALA A 109 -8.52 9.39 2.61
C ALA A 109 -7.39 8.51 3.13
N VAL A 110 -6.40 9.10 3.81
CA VAL A 110 -5.24 8.38 4.34
C VAL A 110 -5.25 8.46 5.85
N GLY A 111 -4.98 7.35 6.53
CA GLY A 111 -5.19 7.23 7.96
C GLY A 111 -4.61 5.97 8.59
N ALA A 112 -5.10 5.64 9.78
CA ALA A 112 -4.75 4.43 10.49
C ALA A 112 -5.93 3.83 11.26
N VAL A 113 -5.88 2.51 11.39
CA VAL A 113 -6.79 1.72 12.22
C VAL A 113 -6.31 1.81 13.67
N ILE A 114 -7.15 2.34 14.55
CA ILE A 114 -6.89 2.43 15.99
C ILE A 114 -7.79 1.54 16.83
N GLY A 115 -8.77 0.88 16.21
CA GLY A 115 -9.65 -0.05 16.89
C GLY A 115 -10.46 -0.91 15.92
N ALA A 116 -10.99 -2.01 16.44
CA ALA A 116 -11.83 -2.97 15.72
C ALA A 116 -12.90 -3.50 16.68
N ASP A 117 -14.13 -3.65 16.18
CA ASP A 117 -15.28 -4.23 16.90
C ASP A 117 -15.50 -3.63 18.31
N GLY A 118 -15.27 -2.31 18.41
CA GLY A 118 -15.42 -1.52 19.64
C GLY A 118 -14.17 -1.45 20.52
N GLU A 119 -13.20 -2.35 20.39
CA GLU A 119 -11.95 -2.29 21.15
C GLU A 119 -10.97 -1.26 20.56
N THR A 120 -10.42 -0.40 21.42
CA THR A 120 -9.43 0.62 21.04
C THR A 120 -8.02 0.12 21.36
N VAL A 121 -7.20 -0.05 20.33
CA VAL A 121 -5.85 -0.61 20.38
C VAL A 121 -4.80 0.44 20.78
N TYR A 122 -5.04 1.71 20.47
CA TYR A 122 -4.10 2.81 20.72
C TYR A 122 -4.77 4.03 21.37
N GLU A 123 -4.12 4.62 22.39
CA GLU A 123 -4.64 5.80 23.09
C GLU A 123 -4.74 7.04 22.17
N GLU A 124 -5.66 7.93 22.56
CA GLU A 124 -6.03 9.14 21.82
C GLU A 124 -4.92 10.21 21.74
N PHE A 125 -3.76 9.98 22.38
CA PHE A 125 -2.63 10.90 22.36
C PHE A 125 -1.99 11.08 20.96
N PHE A 126 -2.00 10.03 20.14
CA PHE A 126 -1.37 10.02 18.81
C PHE A 126 -2.16 10.79 17.72
N THR A 127 -3.33 11.34 18.05
CA THR A 127 -4.41 11.50 17.06
C THR A 127 -4.75 12.94 16.68
N GLN A 128 -4.15 13.95 17.34
CA GLN A 128 -4.47 15.39 17.24
C GLN A 128 -4.37 16.06 15.84
N ARG A 129 -4.15 15.30 14.76
CA ARG A 129 -4.02 15.79 13.37
C ARG A 129 -4.94 15.09 12.37
N PHE A 130 -5.81 14.21 12.85
CA PHE A 130 -6.70 13.37 12.05
C PHE A 130 -8.13 13.47 12.56
N ASP A 131 -9.11 13.30 11.67
CA ASP A 131 -10.52 13.26 12.00
C ASP A 131 -10.91 11.85 12.50
N ARG A 132 -11.55 11.78 13.68
CA ARG A 132 -11.99 10.50 14.29
C ARG A 132 -13.28 10.03 13.65
N ARG A 133 -13.35 8.78 13.20
CA ARG A 133 -14.59 8.18 12.67
C ARG A 133 -14.60 6.67 12.86
N GLY A 134 -15.75 6.12 13.22
CA GLY A 134 -16.01 4.69 13.04
C GLY A 134 -16.54 4.43 11.64
N TYR A 135 -16.01 3.43 10.95
CA TYR A 135 -16.73 2.76 9.86
C TYR A 135 -17.82 1.88 10.50
N GLY A 136 -18.89 2.52 10.95
CA GLY A 136 -19.94 1.96 11.82
C GLY A 136 -20.79 0.82 11.22
N LYS A 137 -20.38 0.28 10.07
CA LYS A 137 -20.82 -0.99 9.49
C LYS A 137 -19.68 -1.59 8.68
N GLY A 138 -19.42 -2.87 8.87
CA GLY A 138 -18.59 -3.65 7.95
C GLY A 138 -19.31 -3.96 6.63
N VAL A 139 -18.55 -4.03 5.55
CA VAL A 139 -18.96 -4.50 4.23
C VAL A 139 -19.12 -6.00 4.24
N THR A 140 -20.23 -6.50 3.70
CA THR A 140 -20.48 -7.94 3.64
C THR A 140 -19.53 -8.66 2.68
N ARG A 141 -19.20 -8.06 1.53
CA ARG A 141 -18.40 -8.68 0.46
C ARG A 141 -17.42 -7.69 -0.19
N ALA A 142 -16.17 -8.09 -0.36
CA ALA A 142 -15.18 -7.34 -1.12
C ALA A 142 -14.33 -8.26 -2.01
N VAL A 143 -13.80 -7.73 -3.12
CA VAL A 143 -12.69 -8.39 -3.84
C VAL A 143 -11.41 -8.04 -3.10
N THR A 144 -10.77 -9.05 -2.53
CA THR A 144 -9.54 -8.91 -1.74
C THR A 144 -8.36 -9.56 -2.46
N ALA A 145 -7.19 -8.91 -2.40
CA ALA A 145 -5.91 -9.57 -2.64
C ALA A 145 -4.82 -9.03 -1.71
N SER A 146 -3.94 -9.91 -1.26
CA SER A 146 -2.85 -9.57 -0.33
C SER A 146 -1.48 -9.92 -0.90
N GLN A 147 -0.46 -9.16 -0.50
CA GLN A 147 0.95 -9.35 -0.87
C GLN A 147 1.89 -9.01 0.31
N ALA A 148 3.16 -9.40 0.23
CA ALA A 148 4.15 -9.09 1.26
C ALA A 148 4.54 -7.59 1.29
N ASN A 149 4.78 -7.07 2.50
CA ASN A 149 5.19 -5.68 2.78
C ASN A 149 6.64 -5.55 3.29
N SER A 150 7.55 -6.41 2.85
CA SER A 150 8.93 -6.50 3.38
C SER A 150 9.88 -5.39 2.89
N HIS A 151 9.65 -4.83 1.69
CA HIS A 151 10.55 -3.86 1.07
C HIS A 151 9.76 -2.81 0.27
N GLU A 152 9.66 -1.58 0.78
CA GLU A 152 8.80 -0.50 0.25
C GLU A 152 8.83 -0.34 -1.28
N ILE A 153 10.03 -0.32 -1.87
CA ILE A 153 10.21 -0.17 -3.32
C ILE A 153 9.71 -1.42 -4.07
N LEU A 154 10.13 -2.62 -3.65
CA LEU A 154 9.79 -3.87 -4.35
C LEU A 154 8.30 -4.23 -4.17
N SER A 155 7.78 -4.14 -2.95
CA SER A 155 6.36 -4.31 -2.65
C SER A 155 5.50 -3.34 -3.47
N SER A 156 5.95 -2.09 -3.67
CA SER A 156 5.24 -1.14 -4.53
C SER A 156 5.35 -1.45 -6.04
N VAL A 157 6.44 -2.06 -6.51
CA VAL A 157 6.54 -2.56 -7.89
C VAL A 157 5.58 -3.74 -8.09
N VAL A 158 5.52 -4.69 -7.16
CA VAL A 158 4.56 -5.81 -7.17
C VAL A 158 3.12 -5.29 -7.18
N LEU A 159 2.82 -4.34 -6.31
CA LEU A 159 1.51 -3.67 -6.17
C LEU A 159 1.02 -3.07 -7.50
N ASN A 160 1.85 -2.24 -8.14
CA ASN A 160 1.50 -1.55 -9.38
C ASN A 160 1.54 -2.45 -10.63
N LYS A 161 2.43 -3.45 -10.68
CA LYS A 161 2.68 -4.26 -11.89
C LYS A 161 2.06 -5.66 -11.85
N LYS A 162 1.59 -6.14 -10.69
CA LYS A 162 0.96 -7.47 -10.54
C LYS A 162 -0.38 -7.38 -9.81
N THR A 163 -0.42 -6.76 -8.64
CA THR A 163 -1.60 -6.82 -7.73
C THR A 163 -2.78 -6.03 -8.28
N TYR A 164 -2.61 -4.74 -8.57
CA TYR A 164 -3.66 -3.91 -9.18
C TYR A 164 -4.10 -4.36 -10.59
N PRO A 165 -3.19 -4.81 -11.50
CA PRO A 165 -3.60 -5.47 -12.73
C PRO A 165 -4.50 -6.69 -12.49
N ALA A 166 -4.05 -7.66 -11.70
CA ALA A 166 -4.81 -8.89 -11.43
C ALA A 166 -6.20 -8.61 -10.82
N LEU A 167 -6.29 -7.67 -9.86
CA LEU A 167 -7.56 -7.23 -9.29
C LEU A 167 -8.50 -6.63 -10.34
N ARG A 168 -8.01 -5.74 -11.22
CA ARG A 168 -8.83 -5.13 -12.28
C ARG A 168 -9.24 -6.12 -13.37
N ASP A 169 -8.38 -7.08 -13.71
CA ASP A 169 -8.71 -8.14 -14.64
C ASP A 169 -9.82 -9.05 -14.05
N PHE A 170 -9.70 -9.46 -12.78
CA PHE A 170 -10.71 -10.24 -12.07
C PHE A 170 -12.05 -9.49 -11.90
N ILE A 171 -12.03 -8.21 -11.52
CA ILE A 171 -13.22 -7.36 -11.39
C ILE A 171 -13.97 -7.28 -12.73
N ARG A 172 -13.24 -7.04 -13.83
CA ARG A 172 -13.80 -7.00 -15.19
C ARG A 172 -14.37 -8.36 -15.63
N GLU A 173 -13.65 -9.45 -15.36
CA GLU A 173 -14.03 -10.82 -15.76
C GLU A 173 -15.24 -11.37 -15.00
N ASN A 174 -15.58 -10.79 -13.86
CA ASN A 174 -16.75 -11.16 -13.04
C ASN A 174 -17.85 -10.08 -13.02
N GLU A 175 -17.74 -9.05 -13.90
CA GLU A 175 -18.69 -7.92 -14.04
C GLU A 175 -19.06 -7.22 -12.71
N LEU A 176 -18.06 -7.04 -11.83
CA LEU A 176 -18.26 -6.51 -10.48
C LEU A 176 -18.21 -4.97 -10.44
N ASP A 177 -19.16 -4.33 -9.75
CA ASP A 177 -19.03 -2.91 -9.37
C ASP A 177 -18.02 -2.79 -8.23
N ALA A 178 -16.98 -2.01 -8.47
CA ALA A 178 -15.79 -1.88 -7.63
C ALA A 178 -15.23 -0.45 -7.72
N SER A 179 -16.10 0.52 -7.44
CA SER A 179 -15.85 1.96 -7.62
C SER A 179 -14.89 2.60 -6.61
N ILE A 180 -14.60 1.93 -5.49
CA ILE A 180 -13.66 2.40 -4.44
C ILE A 180 -12.59 1.33 -4.22
N ALA A 181 -11.35 1.75 -3.98
CA ALA A 181 -10.26 0.85 -3.55
C ALA A 181 -9.76 1.24 -2.15
N ALA A 182 -9.64 0.27 -1.23
CA ALA A 182 -8.99 0.47 0.05
C ALA A 182 -7.69 -0.35 0.14
N GLU A 183 -6.53 0.31 0.29
CA GLU A 183 -5.25 -0.33 0.59
C GLU A 183 -4.98 -0.27 2.10
N PHE A 184 -4.76 -1.43 2.72
CA PHE A 184 -4.36 -1.58 4.12
C PHE A 184 -2.92 -2.07 4.20
N HIS A 185 -2.08 -1.36 4.95
CA HIS A 185 -0.66 -1.65 5.12
C HIS A 185 -0.37 -2.02 6.57
N SER A 186 -0.23 -3.31 6.84
CA SER A 186 0.31 -3.83 8.12
C SER A 186 1.85 -3.76 8.11
N GLU A 187 2.53 -4.41 9.04
CA GLU A 187 3.99 -4.55 8.99
C GLU A 187 4.44 -5.67 8.04
N SER A 188 3.61 -6.70 7.82
CA SER A 188 3.96 -7.90 7.05
C SER A 188 3.25 -7.99 5.70
N ASP A 189 2.07 -7.38 5.58
CA ASP A 189 1.20 -7.49 4.40
C ASP A 189 0.66 -6.13 3.93
N ILE A 190 0.45 -6.04 2.61
CA ILE A 190 -0.44 -5.06 2.00
C ILE A 190 -1.66 -5.83 1.50
N THR A 191 -2.84 -5.52 2.03
CA THR A 191 -4.13 -6.06 1.59
C THR A 191 -4.92 -4.97 0.88
N ILE A 192 -5.40 -5.26 -0.32
CA ILE A 192 -6.28 -4.36 -1.09
C ILE A 192 -7.68 -4.96 -1.07
N GLU A 193 -8.67 -4.18 -0.66
CA GLU A 193 -10.08 -4.58 -0.62
C GLU A 193 -10.92 -3.60 -1.46
N PHE A 194 -11.62 -4.12 -2.45
CA PHE A 194 -12.64 -3.38 -3.23
C PHE A 194 -14.03 -3.76 -2.71
N PRO A 195 -14.72 -2.92 -1.93
CA PRO A 195 -16.05 -3.24 -1.41
C PRO A 195 -17.07 -3.33 -2.55
N LEU A 196 -17.82 -4.44 -2.58
CA LEU A 196 -18.88 -4.71 -3.57
C LEU A 196 -20.24 -4.27 -3.07
N ASP A 197 -20.51 -4.50 -1.79
CA ASP A 197 -21.72 -4.04 -1.10
C ASP A 197 -21.39 -2.80 -0.25
N SER A 198 -22.35 -1.91 0.01
CA SER A 198 -22.19 -0.73 0.89
C SER A 198 -21.03 0.23 0.56
N ALA A 199 -20.45 0.20 -0.64
CA ALA A 199 -19.36 1.12 -1.02
C ALA A 199 -19.70 2.61 -0.79
N SER A 200 -20.96 3.00 -0.94
CA SER A 200 -21.44 4.35 -0.64
C SER A 200 -21.34 4.78 0.83
N GLU A 201 -21.26 3.84 1.78
CA GLU A 201 -21.05 4.13 3.21
C GLU A 201 -19.58 4.53 3.52
N PHE A 202 -18.65 4.32 2.57
CA PHE A 202 -17.24 4.73 2.65
C PHE A 202 -16.97 6.12 2.11
N PHE A 203 -17.92 6.75 1.41
CA PHE A 203 -17.86 8.18 1.13
C PHE A 203 -18.01 8.94 2.45
N LEU A 204 -16.90 9.54 2.87
CA LEU A 204 -16.85 10.39 4.06
C LEU A 204 -17.81 11.57 3.85
N LYS A 205 -18.46 12.04 4.94
CA LYS A 205 -19.57 13.01 4.85
C LYS A 205 -19.18 14.31 4.13
N ASP A 206 -17.90 14.61 4.16
CA ASP A 206 -17.25 15.79 3.57
C ASP A 206 -17.25 15.74 2.02
N HIS A 207 -17.63 14.61 1.40
CA HIS A 207 -17.85 14.48 -0.05
C HIS A 207 -19.02 15.31 -0.59
N VAL A 208 -19.99 15.70 0.24
CA VAL A 208 -21.31 16.16 -0.23
C VAL A 208 -21.27 17.55 -0.87
N GLU A 209 -20.37 18.44 -0.44
CA GLU A 209 -20.42 19.85 -0.85
C GLU A 209 -19.92 20.11 -2.28
N THR A 210 -19.06 19.27 -2.86
CA THR A 210 -18.45 19.55 -4.17
C THR A 210 -19.39 19.30 -5.36
N CYS A 211 -20.40 18.44 -5.21
CA CYS A 211 -21.27 18.01 -6.32
C CYS A 211 -22.47 18.93 -6.57
N VAL A 212 -22.69 19.96 -5.75
CA VAL A 212 -23.91 20.80 -5.79
C VAL A 212 -23.70 22.14 -6.54
N LEU A 213 -22.46 22.60 -6.68
CA LEU A 213 -22.14 23.97 -7.14
C LEU A 213 -21.92 24.11 -8.66
N THR A 214 -22.68 23.39 -9.49
CA THR A 214 -22.66 23.51 -10.97
C THR A 214 -24.06 23.62 -11.61
N ASN A 215 -25.01 24.25 -10.91
CA ASN A 215 -26.34 24.60 -11.44
C ASN A 215 -26.80 26.00 -10.98
N HIS A 216 -26.06 27.05 -11.36
CA HIS A 216 -26.53 28.44 -11.42
C HIS A 216 -25.73 29.24 -12.45
#